data_AF-A0AAU5M5E8-F1
#
_entry.id   AF-A0AAU5M5E8-F1
#
_cell.length_a   1.000
_cell.length_b   1.000
_cell.length_c   1.000
_cell.angle_alpha   90.00
_cell.angle_beta   90.00
_cell.angle_gamma   90.00
#
_symmetry.space_group_name_H-M   'P 1'
#
loop_
_entity.id
_entity.type
_entity.pdbx_description
1 polymer ?
#
loop_
_entity_poly.entity_id
_entity_poly.type
_entity_poly.pdbx_seq_one_letter_code
_entity_poly.pdbx_strand_id
1 'polypeptide(L)'
;MTDHDIAVPDIAVPSGRPFEGTHQAGILEPAQQAAIVVAFLVTAADRPALRRTFQTLTATIRYLVAGGDAPAGRGSDDGLVSTPYENGMLGPGTVPDGLTVTVSVGASLFDDRFGLADVKPARLRAMDEFPNDALDPDRCDGDLLLQICADHRDTVLHALRILMRATRADLQVLWQLEGFTSPPRPGGTPRNLFGFKDVRRTRSSSTVPIYSISWCGPRAAATNRTG
;
A
#
# COMPACT_ATOMS: atom_id res chain seq x y z
N MET A 1 -19.78 32.82 -27.55
CA MET A 1 -18.66 31.86 -27.50
C MET A 1 -19.09 30.82 -26.49
N THR A 2 -19.89 29.87 -26.96
CA THR A 2 -20.59 28.86 -26.15
C THR A 2 -19.63 27.71 -25.93
N ASP A 3 -19.30 27.46 -24.66
CA ASP A 3 -18.50 26.32 -24.22
C ASP A 3 -19.18 25.05 -24.77
N HIS A 4 -18.54 24.43 -25.76
CA HIS A 4 -18.94 23.09 -26.18
C HIS A 4 -18.34 22.16 -25.14
N ASP A 5 -19.14 21.73 -24.18
CA ASP A 5 -18.84 20.57 -23.34
C ASP A 5 -18.58 19.40 -24.29
N ILE A 6 -17.30 19.14 -24.55
CA ILE A 6 -16.86 17.92 -25.20
C ILE A 6 -17.28 16.80 -24.25
N ALA A 7 -18.22 15.96 -24.70
CA ALA A 7 -18.60 14.77 -23.96
C ALA A 7 -17.33 13.92 -23.73
N VAL A 8 -16.80 14.01 -22.51
CA VAL A 8 -15.69 13.17 -22.06
C VAL A 8 -16.27 11.77 -21.94
N PRO A 9 -15.71 10.76 -22.62
CA PRO A 9 -16.19 9.39 -22.49
C PRO A 9 -16.12 8.97 -21.02
N ASP A 10 -17.19 8.39 -20.52
CA ASP A 10 -17.26 7.86 -19.16
C ASP A 10 -16.24 6.71 -19.03
N ILE A 11 -15.12 6.98 -18.36
CA ILE A 11 -14.10 5.95 -18.12
C ILE A 11 -14.70 5.04 -17.06
N ALA A 12 -15.02 3.80 -17.45
CA ALA A 12 -15.49 2.79 -16.51
C ALA A 12 -14.42 2.58 -15.42
N VAL A 13 -14.71 3.09 -14.23
CA VAL A 13 -13.84 2.93 -13.06
C VAL A 13 -13.98 1.48 -12.56
N PRO A 14 -12.88 0.69 -12.52
CA PRO A 14 -12.92 -0.65 -11.96
C PRO A 14 -13.36 -0.63 -10.50
N SER A 15 -14.20 -1.58 -10.10
CA SER A 15 -14.62 -1.74 -8.71
C SER A 15 -13.43 -2.02 -7.79
N GLY A 16 -13.50 -1.53 -6.54
CA GLY A 16 -12.49 -1.79 -5.53
C GLY A 16 -12.34 -3.28 -5.22
N ARG A 17 -11.13 -3.69 -4.79
CA ARG A 17 -10.91 -5.05 -4.29
C ARG A 17 -11.34 -5.14 -2.82
N PRO A 18 -11.80 -6.30 -2.32
CA PRO A 18 -12.20 -6.43 -0.92
C PRO A 18 -11.06 -6.05 0.02
N PHE A 19 -11.28 -5.07 0.90
CA PHE A 19 -10.32 -4.68 1.92
C PHE A 19 -10.30 -5.65 3.10
N GLU A 20 -11.48 -6.11 3.52
CA GLU A 20 -11.64 -7.03 4.64
C GLU A 20 -11.40 -8.48 4.18
N GLY A 21 -10.73 -9.27 5.02
CA GLY A 21 -10.46 -10.68 4.75
C GLY A 21 -9.46 -11.29 5.73
N THR A 22 -9.22 -12.59 5.59
CA THR A 22 -8.15 -13.28 6.35
C THR A 22 -6.76 -12.81 5.96
N HIS A 23 -6.63 -12.31 4.73
CA HIS A 23 -5.39 -11.87 4.11
C HIS A 23 -5.59 -10.48 3.52
N GLN A 24 -4.57 -9.63 3.60
CA GLN A 24 -4.61 -8.32 2.96
C GLN A 24 -4.67 -8.48 1.44
N ALA A 25 -5.45 -7.63 0.78
CA ALA A 25 -5.46 -7.51 -0.67
C ALA A 25 -4.12 -6.94 -1.20
N GLY A 26 -3.80 -7.23 -2.46
CA GLY A 26 -2.58 -6.77 -3.13
C GLY A 26 -1.42 -7.77 -3.06
N ILE A 27 -1.69 -9.01 -2.61
CA ILE A 27 -0.67 -10.06 -2.45
C ILE A 27 -0.87 -11.17 -3.50
N LEU A 28 -2.04 -11.81 -3.51
CA LEU A 28 -2.32 -12.94 -4.41
C LEU A 28 -2.97 -12.50 -5.71
N GLU A 29 -3.63 -11.34 -5.69
CA GLU A 29 -4.38 -10.82 -6.81
C GLU A 29 -3.45 -10.42 -7.98
N PRO A 30 -3.99 -10.34 -9.21
CA PRO A 30 -3.23 -9.86 -10.36
C PRO A 30 -2.67 -8.46 -10.11
N ALA A 31 -1.43 -8.23 -10.56
CA ALA A 31 -0.80 -6.93 -10.48
C ALA A 31 -1.61 -5.89 -11.26
N GLN A 32 -1.88 -4.75 -10.62
CA GLN A 32 -2.44 -3.56 -11.26
C GLN A 32 -1.35 -2.81 -12.06
N GLN A 33 -1.77 -1.86 -12.90
CA GLN A 33 -0.86 -1.18 -13.84
C GLN A 33 0.12 -0.22 -13.16
N ALA A 34 -0.29 0.43 -12.07
CA ALA A 34 0.52 1.40 -11.34
C ALA A 34 0.73 0.94 -9.89
N ALA A 35 1.92 1.21 -9.36
CA ALA A 35 2.25 0.95 -7.97
C ALA A 35 3.16 2.05 -7.39
N ILE A 36 2.99 2.34 -6.10
CA ILE A 36 3.97 3.06 -5.29
C ILE A 36 4.27 2.21 -4.07
N VAL A 37 5.56 2.02 -3.82
CA VAL A 37 6.07 1.45 -2.57
C VAL A 37 6.71 2.58 -1.79
N VAL A 38 6.26 2.80 -0.56
CA VAL A 38 6.78 3.87 0.30
C VAL A 38 7.12 3.31 1.68
N ALA A 39 8.35 3.57 2.12
CA ALA A 39 8.84 3.20 3.43
C ALA A 39 8.77 4.39 4.37
N PHE A 40 8.42 4.11 5.63
CA PHE A 40 8.28 5.10 6.68
C PHE A 40 9.14 4.74 7.88
N LEU A 41 9.67 5.78 8.51
CA LEU A 41 10.11 5.77 9.90
C LEU A 41 8.91 6.09 10.78
N VAL A 42 8.71 5.31 11.85
CA VAL A 42 7.67 5.55 12.83
C VAL A 42 8.22 6.50 13.89
N THR A 43 7.63 7.70 13.95
CA THR A 43 7.95 8.76 14.93
C THR A 43 6.93 8.82 16.07
N ALA A 44 5.97 7.90 16.11
CA ALA A 44 5.01 7.77 17.21
C ALA A 44 5.72 7.69 18.57
N ALA A 45 5.28 8.50 19.53
CA ALA A 45 5.96 8.63 20.82
C ALA A 45 5.88 7.38 21.72
N ASP A 46 4.82 6.59 21.58
CA ASP A 46 4.57 5.42 22.42
C ASP A 46 3.68 4.37 21.72
N ARG A 47 3.52 3.20 22.36
CA ARG A 47 2.67 2.11 21.86
C ARG A 47 1.20 2.53 21.67
N PRO A 48 0.58 3.32 22.59
CA PRO A 48 -0.74 3.90 22.34
C PRO A 48 -0.83 4.75 21.07
N ALA A 49 0.16 5.59 20.78
CA ALA A 49 0.25 6.40 19.57
C ALA A 49 0.35 5.51 18.33
N LEU A 50 1.27 4.54 18.33
CA LEU A 50 1.41 3.56 17.25
C LEU A 50 0.09 2.84 16.93
N ARG A 51 -0.64 2.41 17.98
CA ARG A 51 -1.96 1.80 17.81
C ARG A 51 -2.95 2.75 17.14
N ARG A 52 -2.99 4.04 17.53
CA ARG A 52 -3.85 5.03 16.87
C ARG A 52 -3.44 5.22 15.41
N THR A 53 -2.15 5.26 15.11
CA THR A 53 -1.65 5.35 13.73
C THR A 53 -2.16 4.20 12.86
N PHE A 54 -2.09 2.95 13.35
CA PHE A 54 -2.64 1.80 12.64
C PHE A 54 -4.17 1.83 12.50
N GLN A 55 -4.90 2.32 13.50
CA GLN A 55 -6.35 2.52 13.40
C GLN A 55 -6.71 3.57 12.35
N THR A 56 -5.98 4.68 12.31
CA THR A 56 -6.13 5.72 11.28
C THR A 56 -5.82 5.16 9.89
N LEU A 57 -4.69 4.47 9.70
CA LEU A 57 -4.37 3.80 8.44
C LEU A 57 -5.49 2.87 8.00
N THR A 58 -5.98 2.01 8.89
CA THR A 58 -7.06 1.06 8.59
C THR A 58 -8.33 1.78 8.14
N ALA A 59 -8.75 2.83 8.84
CA ALA A 59 -9.94 3.60 8.50
C ALA A 59 -9.78 4.33 7.16
N THR A 60 -8.62 4.95 6.93
CA THR A 60 -8.31 5.66 5.69
C THR A 60 -8.23 4.72 4.49
N ILE A 61 -7.56 3.57 4.62
CA ILE A 61 -7.50 2.58 3.54
C ILE A 61 -8.89 2.05 3.21
N ARG A 62 -9.70 1.71 4.23
CA ARG A 62 -11.08 1.26 4.02
C ARG A 62 -11.90 2.27 3.23
N TYR A 63 -11.76 3.56 3.55
CA TYR A 63 -12.41 4.64 2.82
C TYR A 63 -11.95 4.71 1.35
N LEU A 64 -10.64 4.74 1.12
CA LEU A 64 -10.06 4.87 -0.22
C LEU A 64 -10.45 3.69 -1.13
N VAL A 65 -10.39 2.46 -0.61
CA VAL A 65 -10.73 1.24 -1.36
C VAL A 65 -12.23 1.13 -1.63
N ALA A 66 -13.09 1.61 -0.73
CA ALA A 66 -14.53 1.59 -0.92
C ALA A 66 -14.98 2.58 -2.01
N GLY A 67 -14.29 3.70 -2.18
CA GLY A 67 -14.76 4.78 -3.04
C GLY A 67 -15.87 5.60 -2.39
N GLY A 68 -16.26 6.68 -3.08
CA GLY A 68 -17.43 7.49 -2.73
C GLY A 68 -17.10 8.91 -2.32
N ASP A 69 -18.14 9.64 -1.92
CA ASP A 69 -18.03 11.03 -1.53
C ASP A 69 -17.12 11.22 -0.32
N ALA A 70 -16.47 12.39 -0.26
CA ALA A 70 -15.72 12.80 0.92
C ALA A 70 -16.61 12.71 2.17
N PRO A 71 -16.13 12.14 3.29
CA PRO A 71 -16.85 12.19 4.55
C PRO A 71 -17.19 13.63 4.91
N ALA A 72 -18.42 13.86 5.39
CA ALA A 72 -18.84 15.19 5.82
C ALA A 72 -17.99 15.65 7.02
N GLY A 73 -17.07 16.60 6.79
CA GLY A 73 -16.19 17.14 7.84
C GLY A 73 -14.98 17.90 7.30
N ARG A 74 -14.36 18.69 8.17
CA ARG A 74 -13.09 19.41 7.91
C ARG A 74 -11.92 18.44 8.04
N GLY A 75 -10.98 18.45 7.08
CA GLY A 75 -9.74 17.69 7.19
C GLY A 75 -8.79 18.34 8.20
N SER A 76 -8.39 17.56 9.22
CA SER A 76 -7.49 17.92 10.33
C SER A 76 -7.66 19.33 10.90
N ASP A 77 -8.31 19.43 12.06
CA ASP A 77 -8.58 20.68 12.77
C ASP A 77 -7.34 21.16 13.56
N ASP A 78 -6.24 21.42 12.87
CA ASP A 78 -4.97 21.87 13.48
C ASP A 78 -4.94 23.41 13.68
N GLY A 79 -6.10 23.99 13.96
CA GLY A 79 -6.27 25.36 14.48
C GLY A 79 -6.01 26.53 13.54
N LEU A 80 -5.38 26.36 12.36
CA LEU A 80 -4.99 27.53 11.54
C LEU A 80 -5.53 27.55 10.10
N VAL A 81 -5.76 26.40 9.46
CA VAL A 81 -6.45 26.30 8.16
C VAL A 81 -7.11 24.93 8.07
N SER A 82 -8.43 24.89 7.89
CA SER A 82 -9.14 23.65 7.59
C SER A 82 -8.79 23.20 6.17
N THR A 83 -7.93 22.19 6.05
CA THR A 83 -7.72 21.54 4.75
C THR A 83 -8.93 20.68 4.39
N PRO A 84 -9.39 20.64 3.13
CA PRO A 84 -10.44 19.70 2.75
C PRO A 84 -10.00 18.25 3.01
N TYR A 85 -10.96 17.38 3.32
CA TYR A 85 -10.69 15.94 3.47
C TYR A 85 -10.18 15.35 2.14
N GLU A 86 -10.69 15.82 1.01
CA GLU A 86 -10.21 15.44 -0.30
C GLU A 86 -9.10 16.35 -0.82
N ASN A 87 -8.27 15.83 -1.72
CA ASN A 87 -7.21 16.61 -2.38
C ASN A 87 -7.62 17.09 -3.79
N GLY A 88 -8.81 16.70 -4.26
CA GLY A 88 -9.40 17.12 -5.53
C GLY A 88 -8.84 16.43 -6.78
N MET A 89 -7.84 15.54 -6.64
CA MET A 89 -7.21 14.89 -7.81
C MET A 89 -8.17 13.99 -8.60
N LEU A 90 -9.10 13.34 -7.89
CA LEU A 90 -10.09 12.43 -8.48
C LEU A 90 -11.50 13.06 -8.50
N GLY A 91 -11.58 14.39 -8.33
CA GLY A 91 -12.84 15.12 -8.21
C GLY A 91 -13.32 15.28 -6.76
N PRO A 92 -14.64 15.36 -6.51
CA PRO A 92 -15.20 15.65 -5.19
C PRO A 92 -15.11 14.49 -4.17
N GLY A 93 -14.72 13.30 -4.62
CA GLY A 93 -14.61 12.10 -3.80
C GLY A 93 -13.45 11.21 -4.25
N THR A 94 -13.44 9.98 -3.76
CA THR A 94 -12.45 8.97 -4.13
C THR A 94 -13.06 7.93 -5.04
N VAL A 95 -12.29 7.47 -6.02
CA VAL A 95 -12.68 6.37 -6.91
C VAL A 95 -11.89 5.10 -6.54
N PRO A 96 -12.52 3.91 -6.53
CA PRO A 96 -11.82 2.69 -6.13
C PRO A 96 -10.71 2.28 -7.11
N ASP A 97 -10.97 2.28 -8.41
CA ASP A 97 -9.98 2.03 -9.48
C ASP A 97 -9.04 0.82 -9.23
N GLY A 98 -9.61 -0.28 -8.73
CA GLY A 98 -8.85 -1.49 -8.39
C GLY A 98 -7.81 -1.31 -7.27
N LEU A 99 -7.92 -0.24 -6.47
CA LEU A 99 -6.98 0.15 -5.42
C LEU A 99 -6.83 -0.96 -4.38
N THR A 100 -5.58 -1.24 -4.05
CA THR A 100 -5.19 -2.03 -2.87
C THR A 100 -4.07 -1.31 -2.15
N VAL A 101 -4.16 -1.29 -0.82
CA VAL A 101 -3.07 -0.83 0.05
C VAL A 101 -2.69 -1.99 0.96
N THR A 102 -1.47 -2.48 0.81
CA THR A 102 -0.92 -3.53 1.66
C THR A 102 0.04 -2.89 2.67
N VAL A 103 -0.22 -3.12 3.96
CA VAL A 103 0.58 -2.62 5.07
C VAL A 103 1.52 -3.72 5.55
N SER A 104 2.81 -3.41 5.67
CA SER A 104 3.82 -4.34 6.19
C SER A 104 4.75 -3.64 7.17
N VAL A 105 5.30 -4.38 8.12
CA VAL A 105 6.13 -3.86 9.21
C VAL A 105 7.56 -4.40 9.10
N GLY A 106 8.55 -3.51 9.27
CA GLY A 106 9.96 -3.86 9.22
C GLY A 106 10.51 -4.39 10.53
N ALA A 107 11.72 -4.94 10.48
CA ALA A 107 12.37 -5.53 11.65
C ALA A 107 12.69 -4.50 12.75
N SER A 108 12.88 -3.23 12.38
CA SER A 108 13.19 -2.11 13.27
C SER A 108 11.99 -1.66 14.12
N LEU A 109 10.74 -1.93 13.71
CA LEU A 109 9.56 -1.63 14.51
C LEU A 109 9.49 -2.45 15.81
N PHE A 110 10.22 -3.58 15.86
CA PHE A 110 10.26 -4.51 16.98
C PHE A 110 11.45 -4.27 17.93
N ASP A 111 12.02 -3.06 17.91
CA ASP A 111 12.99 -2.63 18.92
C ASP A 111 12.31 -2.30 20.27
N ASP A 112 13.06 -1.63 21.15
CA ASP A 112 12.62 -1.33 22.51
C ASP A 112 11.58 -0.20 22.60
N ARG A 113 11.31 0.55 21.51
CA ARG A 113 10.41 1.74 21.53
C ARG A 113 8.98 1.41 21.93
N PHE A 114 8.49 0.26 21.49
CA PHE A 114 7.06 -0.11 21.61
C PHE A 114 6.81 -1.35 22.46
N GLY A 115 7.86 -1.98 23.00
CA GLY A 115 7.75 -3.23 23.75
C GLY A 115 7.15 -4.37 22.92
N LEU A 116 7.60 -4.49 21.66
CA LEU A 116 7.11 -5.49 20.70
C LEU A 116 8.12 -6.61 20.43
N ALA A 117 9.33 -6.55 20.99
CA ALA A 117 10.40 -7.51 20.75
C ALA A 117 9.95 -8.98 20.90
N ASP A 118 9.14 -9.29 21.92
CA ASP A 118 8.65 -10.65 22.22
C ASP A 118 7.69 -11.23 21.18
N VAL A 119 7.08 -10.38 20.33
CA VAL A 119 6.13 -10.80 19.28
C VAL A 119 6.71 -10.69 17.86
N LYS A 120 7.99 -10.36 17.75
CA LYS A 120 8.70 -10.28 16.46
C LYS A 120 8.61 -11.61 15.71
N PRO A 121 8.21 -11.62 14.42
CA PRO A 121 8.22 -12.84 13.63
C PRO A 121 9.64 -13.45 13.58
N ALA A 122 9.75 -14.76 13.82
CA ALA A 122 11.04 -15.43 14.00
C ALA A 122 12.02 -15.32 12.82
N ARG A 123 11.51 -15.06 11.61
CA ARG A 123 12.33 -14.89 10.38
C ARG A 123 12.47 -13.43 9.94
N LEU A 124 11.82 -12.49 10.63
CA LEU A 124 11.90 -11.07 10.31
C LEU A 124 13.22 -10.51 10.80
N ARG A 125 14.03 -9.98 9.87
CA ARG A 125 15.34 -9.41 10.11
C ARG A 125 15.60 -8.30 9.09
N ALA A 126 16.57 -7.44 9.38
CA ALA A 126 17.03 -6.44 8.41
C ALA A 126 17.57 -7.15 7.15
N MET A 127 17.53 -6.47 6.02
CA MET A 127 18.02 -7.03 4.75
C MET A 127 19.55 -7.23 4.83
N ASP A 128 20.02 -8.40 4.41
CA ASP A 128 21.47 -8.62 4.26
C ASP A 128 21.94 -8.00 2.93
N GLU A 129 23.21 -7.62 2.91
CA GLU A 129 23.94 -7.38 1.67
C GLU A 129 24.28 -8.69 0.96
N PHE A 130 23.99 -8.78 -0.34
CA PHE A 130 24.39 -9.88 -1.19
C PHE A 130 25.55 -9.49 -2.12
N PRO A 131 26.33 -10.48 -2.63
CA PRO A 131 27.33 -10.21 -3.65
C PRO A 131 26.70 -9.51 -4.87
N ASN A 132 27.37 -8.45 -5.35
CA ASN A 132 26.91 -7.58 -6.45
C ASN A 132 25.79 -6.58 -6.08
N ASP A 133 25.45 -6.45 -4.80
CA ASP A 133 24.63 -5.32 -4.35
C ASP A 133 25.45 -4.03 -4.28
N ALA A 134 24.80 -2.93 -4.65
CA ALA A 134 25.28 -1.57 -4.45
C ALA A 134 24.16 -0.81 -3.71
N LEU A 135 23.91 -1.21 -2.46
CA LEU A 135 22.81 -0.68 -1.67
C LEU A 135 23.03 0.80 -1.37
N ASP A 136 22.00 1.60 -1.61
CA ASP A 136 21.91 2.98 -1.13
C ASP A 136 21.23 2.95 0.25
N PRO A 137 21.95 3.27 1.33
CA PRO A 137 21.39 3.22 2.69
C PRO A 137 20.14 4.07 2.86
N ASP A 138 20.02 5.19 2.13
CA ASP A 138 18.88 6.08 2.19
C ASP A 138 17.63 5.49 1.50
N ARG A 139 17.77 4.37 0.80
CA ARG A 139 16.70 3.64 0.08
C ARG A 139 16.53 2.21 0.60
N CYS A 140 17.05 1.91 1.79
CA CYS A 140 16.94 0.61 2.42
C CYS A 140 16.08 0.68 3.68
N ASP A 141 15.54 -0.49 4.06
CA ASP A 141 14.79 -0.71 5.30
C ASP A 141 13.60 0.25 5.49
N GLY A 142 13.11 0.34 6.74
CA GLY A 142 11.96 1.12 7.15
C GLY A 142 11.16 0.40 8.25
N ASP A 143 10.55 1.17 9.16
CA ASP A 143 9.71 0.62 10.23
C ASP A 143 8.38 0.10 9.69
N LEU A 144 7.84 0.78 8.68
CA LEU A 144 6.57 0.48 8.03
C LEU A 144 6.71 0.66 6.52
N LEU A 145 6.14 -0.25 5.74
CA LEU A 145 6.13 -0.17 4.28
C LEU A 145 4.69 -0.30 3.79
N LEU A 146 4.28 0.66 2.95
CA LEU A 146 3.00 0.62 2.25
C LEU A 146 3.23 0.32 0.78
N GLN A 147 2.56 -0.71 0.27
CA GLN A 147 2.43 -0.98 -1.16
C GLN A 147 1.05 -0.53 -1.61
N ILE A 148 1.00 0.50 -2.45
CA ILE A 148 -0.23 1.10 -2.97
C ILE A 148 -0.28 0.78 -4.46
N CYS A 149 -1.28 0.00 -4.90
CA CYS A 149 -1.44 -0.40 -6.30
C CYS A 149 -2.85 -0.08 -6.80
N ALA A 150 -2.97 0.45 -8.02
CA ALA A 150 -4.24 0.74 -8.68
C ALA A 150 -4.09 0.65 -10.21
N ASP A 151 -5.20 0.67 -10.94
CA ASP A 151 -5.16 0.58 -12.40
C ASP A 151 -4.67 1.89 -13.05
N HIS A 152 -4.86 3.04 -12.38
CA HIS A 152 -4.33 4.32 -12.83
C HIS A 152 -3.42 5.00 -11.79
N ARG A 153 -2.42 5.74 -12.29
CA ARG A 153 -1.35 6.35 -11.47
C ARG A 153 -1.87 7.49 -10.57
N ASP A 154 -2.85 8.24 -11.05
CA ASP A 154 -3.52 9.31 -10.30
C ASP A 154 -4.22 8.75 -9.06
N THR A 155 -4.88 7.60 -9.14
CA THR A 155 -5.46 6.90 -7.97
C THR A 155 -4.40 6.58 -6.92
N VAL A 156 -3.25 6.03 -7.34
CA VAL A 156 -2.15 5.69 -6.42
C VAL A 156 -1.60 6.94 -5.74
N LEU A 157 -1.39 8.03 -6.50
CA LEU A 157 -0.88 9.31 -5.99
C LEU A 157 -1.89 10.02 -5.10
N HIS A 158 -3.18 9.91 -5.39
CA HIS A 158 -4.26 10.40 -4.55
C HIS A 158 -4.25 9.68 -3.20
N ALA A 159 -4.27 8.35 -3.21
CA ALA A 159 -4.27 7.52 -2.01
C ALA A 159 -3.06 7.82 -1.12
N LEU A 160 -1.86 7.91 -1.71
CA LEU A 160 -0.63 8.26 -0.99
C LEU A 160 -0.76 9.60 -0.25
N ARG A 161 -1.27 10.65 -0.91
CA ARG A 161 -1.42 11.98 -0.30
C ARG A 161 -2.41 11.98 0.86
N ILE A 162 -3.53 11.27 0.71
CA ILE A 162 -4.54 11.14 1.77
C ILE A 162 -3.95 10.40 2.98
N LEU A 163 -3.24 9.29 2.75
CA LEU A 163 -2.59 8.50 3.79
C LEU A 163 -1.51 9.32 4.53
N MET A 164 -0.59 9.95 3.78
CA MET A 164 0.47 10.78 4.36
C MET A 164 -0.08 11.91 5.23
N ARG A 165 -1.16 12.58 4.80
CA ARG A 165 -1.80 13.63 5.60
C ARG A 165 -2.43 13.06 6.87
N ALA A 166 -3.11 11.92 6.77
CA ALA A 166 -3.78 11.28 7.92
C ALA A 166 -2.80 10.80 8.99
N THR A 167 -1.58 10.43 8.59
CA THR A 167 -0.55 9.89 9.50
C THR A 167 0.63 10.82 9.77
N ARG A 168 0.56 12.10 9.34
CA ARG A 168 1.69 13.05 9.39
C ARG A 168 2.31 13.26 10.77
N ALA A 169 1.55 13.00 11.83
CA ALA A 169 2.02 13.17 13.20
C ALA A 169 2.97 12.06 13.65
N ASP A 170 2.84 10.86 13.08
CA ASP A 170 3.46 9.64 13.59
C ASP A 170 4.32 8.91 12.56
N LEU A 171 4.25 9.27 11.27
CA LEU A 171 5.01 8.63 10.18
C LEU A 171 5.79 9.67 9.36
N GLN A 172 7.08 9.40 9.16
CA GLN A 172 7.96 10.16 8.27
C GLN A 172 8.37 9.30 7.09
N VAL A 173 8.28 9.82 5.86
CA VAL A 173 8.76 9.10 4.66
C VAL A 173 10.28 8.99 4.71
N LEU A 174 10.79 7.77 4.52
CA LEU A 174 12.22 7.50 4.34
C LEU A 174 12.56 7.52 2.85
N TRP A 175 11.91 6.63 2.09
CA TRP A 175 12.08 6.54 0.66
C TRP A 175 10.78 6.10 -0.01
N GLN A 176 10.67 6.37 -1.30
CA GLN A 176 9.57 5.92 -2.12
C GLN A 176 10.07 5.49 -3.49
N LEU A 177 9.39 4.52 -4.09
CA LEU A 177 9.64 4.04 -5.43
C LEU A 177 8.32 3.86 -6.17
N GLU A 178 8.20 4.52 -7.31
CA GLU A 178 7.08 4.32 -8.23
C GLU A 178 7.40 3.20 -9.22
N GLY A 179 6.40 2.38 -9.51
CA GLY A 179 6.50 1.27 -10.44
C GLY A 179 5.29 1.22 -11.37
N PHE A 180 5.46 0.57 -12.51
CA PHE A 180 4.38 0.29 -13.44
C PHE A 180 4.58 -1.07 -14.10
N THR A 181 3.51 -1.67 -14.58
CA THR A 181 3.59 -2.78 -15.53
C THR A 181 3.09 -2.34 -16.89
N SER A 182 3.78 -2.76 -17.94
CA SER A 182 3.35 -2.45 -19.31
C SER A 182 2.14 -3.28 -19.68
N PRO A 183 1.09 -2.70 -20.28
CA PRO A 183 -0.02 -3.48 -20.77
C PRO A 183 0.48 -4.49 -21.81
N PRO A 184 -0.12 -5.69 -21.86
CA PRO A 184 0.31 -6.71 -22.82
C PRO A 184 -0.04 -6.27 -24.25
N ARG A 185 0.90 -6.48 -25.19
CA ARG A 185 0.74 -6.14 -26.61
C ARG A 185 1.19 -7.32 -27.47
N PRO A 186 0.33 -7.96 -28.28
CA PRO A 186 -1.12 -7.79 -28.48
C PRO A 186 -2.02 -8.56 -27.47
N GLY A 187 -1.46 -9.02 -26.35
CA GLY A 187 -2.13 -9.81 -25.31
C GLY A 187 -1.16 -10.74 -24.57
N GLY A 188 -1.62 -11.39 -23.49
CA GLY A 188 -0.81 -12.35 -22.72
C GLY A 188 0.05 -11.71 -21.62
N THR A 189 1.24 -12.28 -21.38
CA THR A 189 2.12 -11.84 -20.29
C THR A 189 2.77 -10.49 -20.58
N PRO A 190 2.73 -9.52 -19.63
CA PRO A 190 3.53 -8.30 -19.68
C PRO A 190 5.02 -8.55 -19.88
N ARG A 191 5.73 -7.54 -20.36
CA ARG A 191 7.20 -7.58 -20.49
C ARG A 191 7.84 -6.64 -19.48
N ASN A 192 9.00 -7.05 -18.96
CA ASN A 192 9.88 -6.17 -18.19
C ASN A 192 10.65 -5.21 -19.13
N LEU A 193 11.40 -4.27 -18.54
CA LEU A 193 12.15 -3.25 -19.28
C LEU A 193 13.34 -3.81 -20.10
N PHE A 194 13.76 -5.05 -19.84
CA PHE A 194 14.72 -5.77 -20.69
C PHE A 194 14.07 -6.43 -21.91
N GLY A 195 12.75 -6.31 -22.06
CA GLY A 195 11.99 -6.85 -23.19
C GLY A 195 11.57 -8.31 -23.04
N PHE A 196 11.83 -8.95 -21.90
CA PHE A 196 11.43 -10.34 -21.65
C PHE A 196 10.03 -10.40 -21.04
N LYS A 197 9.25 -11.44 -21.42
CA LYS A 197 7.95 -11.71 -20.79
C LYS A 197 8.18 -12.07 -19.32
N ASP A 198 7.56 -11.33 -18.42
CA ASP A 198 7.70 -11.53 -16.98
C ASP A 198 6.50 -12.31 -16.46
N VAL A 199 6.68 -13.63 -16.37
CA VAL A 199 5.63 -14.53 -15.89
C VAL A 199 5.73 -14.67 -14.37
N ARG A 200 4.69 -14.20 -13.67
CA ARG A 200 4.44 -14.69 -12.31
C ARG A 200 4.04 -16.17 -12.43
N ARG A 201 4.98 -17.10 -12.24
CA ARG A 201 4.63 -18.52 -12.03
C ARG A 201 3.96 -18.63 -10.66
N THR A 202 2.68 -18.27 -10.57
CA THR A 202 1.86 -18.72 -9.46
C THR A 202 1.73 -20.23 -9.64
N ARG A 203 2.24 -21.00 -8.69
CA ARG A 203 2.23 -22.46 -8.80
C ARG A 203 0.81 -22.96 -8.52
N SER A 204 -0.08 -22.88 -9.49
CA SER A 204 -1.46 -23.40 -9.35
C SER A 204 -1.52 -24.92 -9.50
N SER A 205 -0.44 -25.57 -9.93
CA SER A 205 -0.39 -27.02 -10.18
C SER A 205 0.90 -27.64 -9.66
N SER A 206 0.93 -28.02 -8.38
CA SER A 206 1.65 -29.20 -7.86
C SER A 206 1.50 -29.28 -6.34
N THR A 207 1.07 -30.43 -5.81
CA THR A 207 1.20 -31.08 -4.47
C THR A 207 1.38 -30.31 -3.14
N VAL A 208 1.67 -29.01 -3.08
CA VAL A 208 1.78 -28.26 -1.80
C VAL A 208 0.89 -27.01 -1.87
N PRO A 209 -0.09 -26.84 -0.96
CA PRO A 209 -1.02 -25.72 -0.99
C PRO A 209 -0.29 -24.38 -0.84
N ILE A 210 -0.76 -23.34 -1.55
CA ILE A 210 -0.23 -21.96 -1.53
C ILE A 210 -0.07 -21.39 -0.12
N TYR A 211 -0.92 -21.87 0.81
CA TYR A 211 -0.87 -21.60 2.25
C TYR A 211 0.46 -21.92 2.93
N SER A 212 1.28 -22.82 2.36
CA SER A 212 2.57 -23.21 2.94
C SER A 212 3.75 -22.32 2.54
N ILE A 213 3.59 -21.50 1.49
CA ILE A 213 4.70 -20.74 0.87
C ILE A 213 4.53 -19.24 1.11
N SER A 214 3.30 -18.72 1.02
CA SER A 214 3.05 -17.27 1.09
C SER A 214 2.53 -16.80 2.44
N TRP A 215 1.91 -17.68 3.23
CA TRP A 215 1.27 -17.31 4.49
C TRP A 215 1.98 -17.96 5.68
N CYS A 216 2.12 -17.20 6.76
CA CYS A 216 2.63 -17.74 8.00
C CYS A 216 1.68 -18.82 8.53
N GLY A 217 2.20 -20.05 8.61
CA GLY A 217 1.47 -21.21 9.09
C GLY A 217 1.13 -21.13 10.59
N PRO A 218 0.36 -22.11 11.10
CA PRO A 218 -0.15 -22.11 12.48
C PRO A 218 0.94 -22.14 13.58
N ARG A 219 2.19 -22.44 13.21
CA ARG A 219 3.36 -22.42 14.12
C ARG A 219 3.95 -21.02 14.35
N ALA A 220 3.54 -20.02 13.58
CA ALA A 220 3.90 -18.63 13.85
C ALA A 220 3.23 -18.13 15.15
N ALA A 221 3.81 -17.09 15.77
CA ALA A 221 3.15 -16.37 16.87
C ALA A 221 1.72 -15.99 16.47
N ALA A 222 0.78 -16.00 17.41
CA ALA A 222 -0.65 -15.87 17.11
C ALA A 222 -1.00 -14.61 16.29
N THR A 223 -0.27 -13.51 16.53
CA THR A 223 -0.39 -12.23 15.81
C THR A 223 0.11 -12.28 14.37
N ASN A 224 0.96 -13.25 14.04
CA ASN A 224 1.65 -13.36 12.76
C ASN A 224 1.04 -14.46 11.89
N ARG A 225 0.09 -15.25 12.41
CA ARG A 225 -0.63 -16.26 11.61
C ARG A 225 -1.37 -15.55 10.48
N THR A 226 -1.37 -16.16 9.30
CA THR A 226 -2.04 -15.66 8.09
C THR A 226 -1.56 -14.31 7.55
N GLY A 227 -0.55 -13.71 8.18
CA GLY A 227 0.25 -12.62 7.60
C GLY A 227 1.36 -13.12 6.68
#